data_AF-A0A1V0Q1E9-F1
#
_entry.id   AF-A0A1V0Q1E9-F1
#
_cell.length_a   1.000
_cell.length_b   1.000
_cell.length_c   1.000
_cell.angle_alpha   90.00
_cell.angle_beta   90.00
_cell.angle_gamma   90.00
#
_symmetry.space_group_name_H-M   'P 1'
#
loop_
_entity.id
_entity.type
_entity.pdbx_description
1 polymer ?
#
loop_
_entity_poly.entity_id
_entity_poly.type
_entity_poly.pdbx_seq_one_letter_code
_entity_poly.pdbx_strand_id
1 'polypeptide(L)' 'MGLNMTVELRVMQDGESILLYVFKTIAEASEMILFLSDFLPDAKFVLQPATH' A
#
# COMPACT_ATOMS: atom_id res chain seq x y z
N MET A 1 0.78 21.96 -11.14
CA MET A 1 1.52 20.79 -11.64
C MET A 1 1.46 19.74 -10.54
N GLY A 2 0.55 18.76 -10.65
CA GLY A 2 0.51 17.65 -9.70
C GLY A 2 1.72 16.77 -9.94
N LEU A 3 2.52 16.53 -8.91
CA LEU A 3 3.54 15.48 -8.96
C LEU A 3 2.79 14.16 -9.22
N ASN A 4 3.04 13.53 -10.36
CA ASN A 4 2.66 12.14 -10.60
C ASN A 4 3.56 11.25 -9.72
N MET A 5 3.38 11.32 -8.41
CA MET A 5 4.03 10.42 -7.47
C MET A 5 3.16 9.17 -7.37
N THR A 6 3.56 8.14 -8.11
CA THR A 6 3.07 6.79 -7.86
C THR A 6 3.49 6.36 -6.45
N VAL A 7 2.65 5.60 -5.78
CA VAL A 7 2.90 5.13 -4.41
C VAL A 7 2.90 3.62 -4.36
N GLU A 8 3.80 3.06 -3.58
CA GLU A 8 3.85 1.64 -3.25
C GLU A 8 3.13 1.40 -1.92
N LEU A 9 2.27 0.38 -1.90
CA LEU A 9 1.70 -0.19 -0.71
C LEU A 9 2.32 -1.57 -0.49
N ARG A 10 3.12 -1.72 0.57
CA ARG A 10 3.62 -3.02 1.05
C ARG A 10 2.72 -3.51 2.18
N VAL A 11 2.26 -4.75 2.04
CA VAL A 11 1.55 -5.47 3.09
C VAL A 11 2.51 -6.46 3.70
N MET A 12 2.70 -6.36 5.01
CA MET A 12 3.64 -7.15 5.78
C MET A 12 2.88 -8.06 6.75
N GLN A 13 3.24 -9.34 6.81
CA GLN A 13 2.73 -10.29 7.80
C GLN A 13 3.89 -11.16 8.29
N ASP A 14 3.97 -11.40 9.60
CA ASP A 14 5.05 -12.18 10.23
C ASP A 14 6.48 -11.71 9.88
N GLY A 15 6.63 -10.40 9.63
CA GLY A 15 7.92 -9.78 9.28
C GLY A 15 8.28 -9.88 7.80
N GLU A 16 7.47 -10.56 6.99
CA GLU A 16 7.68 -10.73 5.55
C GLU A 16 6.71 -9.87 4.74
N SER A 17 7.11 -9.49 3.53
CA SER A 17 6.22 -8.82 2.58
C SER A 17 5.41 -9.86 1.83
N ILE A 18 4.10 -9.86 2.04
CA ILE A 18 3.19 -10.83 1.41
C ILE A 18 2.51 -10.28 0.16
N LEU A 19 2.36 -8.96 0.06
CA LEU A 19 1.78 -8.27 -1.09
C LEU A 19 2.48 -6.93 -1.33
N LEU A 20 2.59 -6.55 -2.61
CA LEU A 20 3.08 -5.25 -3.06
C LEU A 20 2.15 -4.72 -4.17
N TYR A 21 1.60 -3.54 -3.96
CA TYR A 21 0.76 -2.84 -4.93
C TYR A 21 1.37 -1.49 -5.29
N VAL A 22 1.13 -1.03 -6.52
CA VAL A 22 1.51 0.31 -6.98
C VAL A 22 0.26 1.06 -7.41
N PHE A 23 0.07 2.26 -6.88
CA PHE A 23 -1.06 3.13 -7.16
C PHE A 23 -0.61 4.46 -7.74
N LYS A 24 -1.50 5.16 -8.44
CA LYS A 24 -1.21 6.49 -8.97
C LYS A 24 -1.41 7.58 -7.92
N THR A 25 -2.21 7.29 -6.89
CA THR A 25 -2.52 8.24 -5.82
C THR A 25 -2.54 7.57 -4.44
N ILE A 26 -2.36 8.38 -3.40
CA ILE A 26 -2.51 7.94 -2.00
C ILE A 26 -3.97 7.52 -1.71
N ALA A 27 -4.94 8.14 -2.38
CA ALA A 27 -6.36 7.83 -2.20
C ALA A 27 -6.68 6.39 -2.60
N GLU A 28 -6.26 5.96 -3.79
CA GLU A 28 -6.43 4.57 -4.26
C GLU A 28 -5.75 3.56 -3.31
N ALA A 29 -4.55 3.89 -2.82
CA ALA A 29 -3.86 3.03 -1.86
C ALA A 29 -4.59 2.93 -0.51
N SER A 30 -5.24 4.02 -0.08
CA SER A 30 -5.98 4.08 1.18
C SER A 30 -7.26 3.22 1.11
N GLU A 31 -7.96 3.24 -0.03
CA GLU A 31 -9.10 2.35 -0.28
C GLU A 31 -8.68 0.88 -0.21
N MET A 32 -7.52 0.53 -0.77
CA MET A 32 -6.99 -0.82 -0.68
C MET A 32 -6.63 -1.23 0.76
N ILE A 33 -6.04 -0.33 1.56
CA ILE A 33 -5.75 -0.61 2.97
C ILE A 33 -7.03 -0.95 3.73
N LEU A 34 -8.08 -0.14 3.55
CA LEU A 34 -9.38 -0.39 4.20
C LEU A 34 -9.94 -1.74 3.79
N PHE A 35 -9.96 -2.04 2.48
CA PHE A 35 -10.41 -3.34 1.98
C PHE A 35 -9.60 -4.50 2.57
N LEU A 36 -8.27 -4.42 2.59
CA LEU A 36 -7.42 -5.50 3.08
C LEU A 36 -7.48 -5.67 4.60
N SER A 37 -7.77 -4.62 5.34
CA SER A 37 -7.86 -4.68 6.80
C SER A 37 -8.98 -5.61 7.31
N ASP A 38 -10.02 -5.83 6.49
CA ASP A 38 -11.10 -6.78 6.80
C ASP A 38 -10.66 -8.25 6.69
N PHE A 39 -9.63 -8.54 5.86
CA PHE A 39 -9.16 -9.91 5.59
C PHE A 39 -7.83 -10.23 6.27
N LEU A 40 -7.02 -9.22 6.58
CA LEU A 40 -5.67 -9.33 7.12
C LEU A 40 -5.52 -8.49 8.40
N PRO A 41 -6.21 -8.85 9.50
CA PRO A 41 -6.28 -8.02 10.70
C PRO A 41 -4.93 -7.80 11.39
N ASP A 42 -3.98 -8.73 11.22
CA ASP A 42 -2.64 -8.65 11.82
C ASP A 42 -1.58 -8.07 10.86
N ALA A 43 -1.96 -7.75 9.62
CA ALA A 43 -1.02 -7.22 8.65
C ALA A 43 -0.66 -5.77 8.94
N LYS A 44 0.60 -5.41 8.64
CA LYS A 44 1.09 -4.04 8.69
C LYS A 44 1.16 -3.47 7.28
N PHE A 45 0.67 -2.25 7.11
CA PHE A 45 0.63 -1.56 5.82
C PHE A 45 1.69 -0.46 5.81
N VAL A 46 2.59 -0.50 4.81
CA VAL A 46 3.62 0.52 4.60
C VAL A 46 3.36 1.20 3.26
N LEU A 47 3.07 2.50 3.32
CA LEU A 47 2.88 3.36 2.16
C LEU A 47 4.14 4.19 1.94
N GLN A 48 4.70 4.14 0.73
CA GLN A 48 5.92 4.89 0.38
C GLN A 48 5.85 5.39 -1.07
N PRO A 49 6.60 6.45 -1.44
CA PRO A 49 6.76 6.80 -2.84
C PRO A 49 7.33 5.61 -3.64
N ALA A 50 6.77 5.33 -4.81
CA ALA A 50 7.32 4.31 -5.68
C ALA A 50 8.66 4.80 -6.24
N THR A 51 9.68 3.94 -6.17
CA THR A 51 11.05 4.31 -6.58
C THR A 51 11.39 3.62 -7.89
N HIS A 52 10.72 4.02 -8.99
CA HIS A 52 10.94 3.46 -10.33
C HIS A 52 10.87 4.52 -11.42
#